data_AF-A0A2R6IR68-F1
#
_entry.id   AF-A0A2R6IR68-F1
#
_cell.length_a   1.000
_cell.length_b   1.000
_cell.length_c   1.000
_cell.angle_alpha   90.00
_cell.angle_beta   90.00
_cell.angle_gamma   90.00
#
_symmetry.space_group_name_H-M   'P 1'
#
loop_
_entity.id
_entity.type
_entity.pdbx_description
1 polymer ?
#
loop_
_entity_poly.entity_id
_entity_poly.type
_entity_poly.pdbx_seq_one_letter_code
_entity_poly.pdbx_strand_id
1 'polypeptide(L)'
;MRIEAAGNGERKVWLTDSEIEDLRRSARGQRDDLLIQLGAYVGLRAFEIPQVRPVDVKQTEKGGYRFHIQEGKDTTGNGGKPRDAYLLADVERDLRQYQRQKNIAPKDPFIELTQSGVRAAIGRIADRTAESTGVDGFEHVSAHDLRRRFAQRLLVDENMNPRVVMAVGGWDSFDAIEPYLNEPTPDVVDDAFREAGI
;
A
#
# COMPACT_ATOMS: atom_id res chain seq x y z
N MET A 1 14.57 -7.15 -5.14
CA MET A 1 14.22 -6.76 -3.77
C MET A 1 15.48 -6.18 -3.15
N ARG A 2 15.38 -5.04 -2.44
CA ARG A 2 16.48 -4.51 -1.62
C ARG A 2 16.09 -4.58 -0.15
N ILE A 3 16.99 -5.04 0.72
CA ILE A 3 16.76 -5.15 2.16
C ILE A 3 17.79 -4.31 2.88
N GLU A 4 17.33 -3.41 3.74
CA GLU A 4 18.16 -2.55 4.58
C GLU A 4 17.94 -2.86 6.06
N ALA A 5 19.02 -2.93 6.83
CA ALA A 5 18.91 -3.01 8.27
C ALA A 5 18.45 -1.67 8.85
N ALA A 6 17.45 -1.69 9.72
CA ALA A 6 17.10 -0.58 10.58
C ALA A 6 17.78 -0.74 11.95
N GLY A 7 18.06 0.40 12.62
CA GLY A 7 18.89 0.44 13.83
C GLY A 7 18.36 -0.33 15.06
N ASN A 8 17.17 -0.91 14.99
CA ASN A 8 16.50 -1.70 16.04
C ASN A 8 16.37 -3.19 15.69
N GLY A 9 17.05 -3.68 14.64
CA GLY A 9 16.92 -5.07 14.17
C GLY A 9 15.72 -5.29 13.24
N GLU A 10 14.89 -4.28 12.99
CA GLU A 10 13.90 -4.32 11.91
C GLU A 10 14.61 -4.30 10.55
N ARG A 11 13.97 -4.90 9.55
CA ARG A 11 14.45 -4.89 8.17
C ARG A 11 13.47 -4.07 7.34
N LYS A 12 14.01 -3.15 6.54
CA LYS A 12 13.25 -2.40 5.55
C LYS A 12 13.34 -3.13 4.23
N VAL A 13 12.23 -3.68 3.78
CA VAL A 13 12.14 -4.32 2.47
C VAL A 13 11.66 -3.31 1.43
N TRP A 14 12.37 -3.22 0.33
CA TRP A 14 12.04 -2.41 -0.83
C TRP A 14 11.69 -3.35 -1.97
N LEU A 15 10.39 -3.42 -2.23
CA LEU A 15 9.78 -4.33 -3.20
C LEU A 15 9.76 -3.69 -4.59
N THR A 16 9.73 -4.52 -5.63
CA THR A 16 9.36 -4.15 -7.00
C THR A 16 7.91 -4.54 -7.30
N ASP A 17 7.37 -4.15 -8.45
CA ASP A 17 6.02 -4.58 -8.86
C ASP A 17 5.93 -6.08 -9.14
N SER A 18 6.99 -6.69 -9.68
CA SER A 18 7.03 -8.14 -9.85
C SER A 18 6.93 -8.88 -8.51
N GLU A 19 7.56 -8.34 -7.46
CA GLU A 19 7.54 -8.94 -6.12
C GLU A 19 6.20 -8.71 -5.39
N ILE A 20 5.50 -7.61 -5.68
CA ILE A 20 4.10 -7.46 -5.28
C ILE A 20 3.24 -8.53 -5.96
N GLU A 21 3.44 -8.79 -7.24
CA GLU A 21 2.71 -9.84 -7.95
C GLU A 21 3.04 -11.25 -7.43
N ASP A 22 4.27 -11.51 -6.99
CA ASP A 22 4.63 -12.76 -6.29
C ASP A 22 3.84 -12.94 -4.98
N LEU A 23 3.73 -11.88 -4.17
CA LEU A 23 2.90 -11.89 -2.95
C LEU A 23 1.42 -12.15 -3.27
N ARG A 24 0.89 -11.54 -4.32
CA ARG A 24 -0.49 -11.74 -4.77
C ARG A 24 -0.74 -13.17 -5.24
N ARG A 25 0.18 -13.76 -6.01
CA ARG A 25 0.12 -15.16 -6.44
C ARG A 25 0.14 -16.15 -5.27
N SER A 26 0.79 -15.77 -4.17
CA SER A 26 0.88 -16.55 -2.93
C SER A 26 -0.27 -16.32 -1.93
N ALA A 27 -1.19 -15.40 -2.25
CA ALA A 27 -2.36 -15.12 -1.44
C ALA A 27 -3.34 -16.31 -1.44
N ARG A 28 -3.89 -16.64 -0.27
CA ARG A 28 -4.90 -17.70 -0.16
C ARG A 28 -6.30 -17.11 -0.33
N GLY A 29 -6.69 -16.98 -1.59
CA GLY A 29 -8.00 -16.47 -1.98
C GLY A 29 -8.13 -14.95 -1.88
N GLN A 30 -9.32 -14.47 -2.24
CA GLN A 30 -9.55 -13.04 -2.53
C GLN A 30 -9.30 -12.10 -1.34
N ARG A 31 -9.57 -12.54 -0.09
CA ARG A 31 -9.31 -11.71 1.09
C ARG A 31 -7.82 -11.39 1.24
N ASP A 32 -6.97 -12.41 1.12
CA ASP A 32 -5.52 -12.26 1.27
C ASP A 32 -4.94 -11.43 0.11
N ASP A 33 -5.44 -11.60 -1.11
CA ASP A 33 -5.02 -10.79 -2.26
C ASP A 33 -5.39 -9.31 -2.06
N LEU A 34 -6.62 -9.05 -1.59
CA LEU A 34 -7.06 -7.69 -1.25
C LEU A 34 -6.20 -7.03 -0.15
N LEU A 35 -5.65 -7.78 0.81
CA LEU A 35 -4.71 -7.20 1.79
C LEU A 35 -3.46 -6.65 1.10
N ILE A 36 -2.91 -7.38 0.14
CA ILE A 36 -1.75 -6.94 -0.65
C ILE A 36 -2.14 -5.74 -1.50
N GLN A 37 -3.28 -5.79 -2.18
CA GLN A 37 -3.73 -4.69 -3.03
C GLN A 37 -3.98 -3.39 -2.24
N LEU A 38 -4.67 -3.47 -1.10
CA LEU A 38 -4.95 -2.29 -0.26
C LEU A 38 -3.67 -1.68 0.31
N GLY A 39 -2.66 -2.49 0.64
CA GLY A 39 -1.36 -1.99 1.07
C GLY A 39 -0.53 -1.39 -0.07
N ALA A 40 -0.35 -2.13 -1.16
CA ALA A 40 0.63 -1.84 -2.21
C ALA A 40 0.11 -0.95 -3.36
N TYR A 41 -1.20 -0.93 -3.60
CA TYR A 41 -1.82 -0.14 -4.67
C TYR A 41 -2.62 1.06 -4.14
N VAL A 42 -3.17 0.97 -2.93
CA VAL A 42 -3.94 2.07 -2.30
C VAL A 42 -3.13 2.80 -1.22
N GLY A 43 -2.06 2.18 -0.71
CA GLY A 43 -1.22 2.78 0.32
C GLY A 43 -1.88 2.83 1.70
N LEU A 44 -2.80 1.90 2.00
CA LEU A 44 -3.42 1.84 3.32
C LEU A 44 -2.45 1.35 4.39
N ARG A 45 -2.52 1.94 5.58
CA ARG A 45 -1.82 1.44 6.76
C ARG A 45 -2.52 0.19 7.28
N ALA A 46 -1.79 -0.69 7.95
CA ALA A 46 -2.35 -1.92 8.50
C ALA A 46 -3.58 -1.70 9.41
N PHE A 47 -3.66 -0.56 10.11
CA PHE A 47 -4.82 -0.22 10.94
C PHE A 47 -5.99 0.37 10.16
N GLU A 48 -5.75 0.94 8.97
CA GLU A 48 -6.81 1.49 8.12
C GLU A 48 -7.56 0.38 7.38
N ILE A 49 -6.88 -0.72 7.03
CA ILE A 49 -7.44 -1.85 6.26
C ILE A 49 -8.71 -2.46 6.92
N PRO A 50 -8.78 -2.65 8.25
CA PRO A 50 -10.02 -3.13 8.88
C PRO A 50 -11.18 -2.13 8.90
N GLN A 51 -10.92 -0.85 8.67
CA GLN A 51 -11.90 0.22 8.84
C GLN A 51 -12.65 0.55 7.54
N VAL A 52 -12.15 0.06 6.41
CA VAL A 52 -12.69 0.36 5.09
C VAL A 52 -13.95 -0.45 4.78
N ARG A 53 -15.03 0.23 4.36
CA ARG A 53 -16.34 -0.38 4.07
C ARG A 53 -16.85 -0.02 2.68
N PRO A 54 -17.82 -0.76 2.12
CA PRO A 54 -18.39 -0.42 0.82
C PRO A 54 -18.96 1.01 0.73
N VAL A 55 -19.59 1.53 1.78
CA VAL A 55 -20.14 2.91 1.80
C VAL A 55 -19.06 4.01 1.68
N ASP A 56 -17.82 3.68 1.98
CA ASP A 56 -16.70 4.61 1.98
C ASP A 56 -16.08 4.76 0.58
N VAL A 57 -16.45 3.90 -0.40
CA VAL A 57 -16.07 4.05 -1.80
C VAL A 57 -16.88 5.17 -2.44
N LYS A 58 -16.19 6.15 -3.03
CA LYS A 58 -16.79 7.28 -3.76
C LYS A 58 -16.31 7.30 -5.19
N GLN A 59 -17.24 7.52 -6.12
CA GLN A 59 -16.91 7.81 -7.51
C GLN A 59 -16.82 9.33 -7.69
N THR A 60 -15.80 9.79 -8.40
CA THR A 60 -15.61 11.20 -8.73
C THR A 60 -16.35 11.54 -10.03
N GLU A 61 -16.65 12.82 -10.25
CA GLU A 61 -17.30 13.30 -11.48
C GLU A 61 -16.50 12.96 -12.76
N LYS A 62 -15.17 12.81 -12.62
CA LYS A 62 -14.27 12.43 -13.73
C LYS A 62 -14.13 10.92 -13.91
N GLY A 63 -14.96 10.11 -13.24
CA GLY A 63 -14.99 8.65 -13.38
C GLY A 63 -13.94 7.89 -12.58
N GLY A 64 -13.15 8.56 -11.73
CA GLY A 64 -12.20 7.90 -10.82
C GLY A 64 -12.85 7.43 -9.51
N TYR A 65 -12.13 6.64 -8.72
CA TYR A 65 -12.59 6.20 -7.40
C TYR A 65 -11.71 6.73 -6.26
N ARG A 66 -12.36 6.96 -5.11
CA ARG A 66 -11.72 7.32 -3.85
C ARG A 66 -12.21 6.42 -2.74
N PHE A 67 -11.31 6.14 -1.81
CA PHE A 67 -11.63 5.48 -0.56
C PHE A 67 -11.60 6.53 0.55
N HIS A 68 -12.75 6.83 1.15
CA HIS A 68 -12.81 7.74 2.28
C HIS A 68 -12.31 7.03 3.54
N ILE A 69 -11.09 7.33 3.96
CA ILE A 69 -10.50 6.80 5.18
C ILE A 69 -10.90 7.73 6.32
N GLN A 70 -11.71 7.21 7.24
CA GLN A 70 -12.11 7.93 8.43
C GLN A 70 -10.91 8.18 9.36
N GLU A 71 -11.05 9.14 10.27
CA GLU A 71 -10.04 9.38 11.29
C GLU A 71 -9.77 8.08 12.04
N GLY A 72 -8.51 7.62 11.96
CA GLY A 72 -8.14 6.33 12.49
C GLY A 72 -8.33 6.32 14.00
N LYS A 73 -9.26 5.52 14.50
CA LYS A 73 -9.43 5.30 15.94
C LYS A 73 -8.32 4.36 16.44
N ASP A 74 -7.07 4.80 16.42
CA ASP A 74 -5.96 4.13 17.09
C ASP A 74 -5.54 4.97 18.31
N THR A 75 -6.09 4.54 19.45
CA THR A 75 -5.80 5.03 20.79
C THR A 75 -4.36 4.66 21.15
N THR A 76 -3.41 5.54 20.87
CA THR A 76 -2.10 5.70 21.57
C THR A 76 -1.12 6.65 20.85
N GLY A 77 -1.48 7.24 19.71
CA GLY A 77 -0.69 8.33 19.12
C GLY A 77 -1.22 8.76 17.75
N ASN A 78 -1.50 10.07 17.60
CA ASN A 78 -1.97 10.79 16.41
C ASN A 78 -2.70 9.91 15.38
N GLY A 79 -3.88 9.42 15.76
CA GLY A 79 -4.81 8.77 14.83
C GLY A 79 -4.79 9.47 13.48
N GLY A 80 -4.60 8.70 12.40
CA GLY A 80 -4.40 9.28 11.08
C GLY A 80 -5.56 10.20 10.73
N LYS A 81 -5.28 11.41 10.24
CA LYS A 81 -6.31 12.35 9.80
C LYS A 81 -7.17 11.74 8.69
N PRO A 82 -8.46 12.10 8.60
CA PRO A 82 -9.29 11.72 7.48
C PRO A 82 -8.62 12.06 6.15
N ARG A 83 -8.69 11.13 5.19
CA ARG A 83 -8.15 11.32 3.85
C ARG A 83 -8.95 10.55 2.82
N ASP A 84 -8.93 11.03 1.58
CA ASP A 84 -9.47 10.30 0.43
C ASP A 84 -8.33 9.62 -0.33
N ALA A 85 -8.12 8.33 -0.05
CA ALA A 85 -7.13 7.54 -0.75
C ALA A 85 -7.53 7.31 -2.21
N TYR A 86 -6.55 7.33 -3.13
CA TYR A 86 -6.80 7.02 -4.54
C TYR A 86 -7.12 5.53 -4.67
N LEU A 87 -8.30 5.18 -5.16
CA LEU A 87 -8.68 3.80 -5.41
C LEU A 87 -8.58 3.50 -6.91
N LEU A 88 -7.68 2.60 -7.29
CA LEU A 88 -7.56 2.12 -8.66
C LEU A 88 -8.82 1.36 -9.07
N ALA A 89 -9.25 1.53 -10.34
CA ALA A 89 -10.47 0.93 -10.85
C ALA A 89 -10.45 -0.62 -10.77
N ASP A 90 -9.28 -1.23 -10.96
CA ASP A 90 -9.13 -2.68 -10.82
C ASP A 90 -9.33 -3.14 -9.37
N VAL A 91 -8.76 -2.40 -8.40
CA VAL A 91 -8.93 -2.70 -6.97
C VAL A 91 -10.39 -2.49 -6.54
N GLU A 92 -11.05 -1.44 -7.05
CA GLU A 92 -12.48 -1.22 -6.82
C GLU A 92 -13.32 -2.38 -7.33
N ARG A 93 -13.05 -2.84 -8.56
CA ARG A 93 -13.75 -3.99 -9.16
C ARG A 93 -13.58 -5.25 -8.31
N ASP A 94 -12.38 -5.50 -7.82
CA ASP A 94 -12.08 -6.67 -6.98
C ASP A 94 -12.78 -6.57 -5.62
N LEU A 95 -12.80 -5.39 -5.00
CA LEU A 95 -13.57 -5.13 -3.77
C LEU A 95 -15.07 -5.35 -3.98
N ARG A 96 -15.63 -4.85 -5.08
CA ARG A 96 -17.05 -5.03 -5.43
C ARG A 96 -17.39 -6.50 -5.70
N GLN A 97 -16.48 -7.24 -6.33
CA GLN A 97 -16.66 -8.68 -6.51
C GLN A 97 -16.65 -9.40 -5.16
N TYR A 98 -15.68 -9.09 -4.30
CA TYR A 98 -15.57 -9.67 -2.97
C TYR A 98 -16.79 -9.36 -2.10
N GLN A 99 -17.27 -8.11 -2.12
CA GLN A 99 -18.50 -7.70 -1.43
C GLN A 99 -19.69 -8.58 -1.81
N ARG A 100 -19.90 -8.80 -3.12
CA ARG A 100 -21.01 -9.62 -3.64
C ARG A 100 -20.86 -11.08 -3.24
N GLN A 101 -19.66 -11.65 -3.36
CA GLN A 101 -19.42 -13.05 -3.01
C GLN A 101 -19.60 -13.32 -1.51
N LYS A 102 -19.23 -12.36 -0.67
CA LYS A 102 -19.31 -12.48 0.79
C LYS A 102 -20.59 -11.89 1.39
N ASN A 103 -21.47 -11.32 0.58
CA ASN A 103 -22.68 -10.62 1.02
C ASN A 103 -22.43 -9.56 2.10
N ILE A 104 -21.36 -8.78 1.94
CA ILE A 104 -20.95 -7.77 2.93
C ILE A 104 -21.92 -6.59 2.86
N ALA A 105 -22.55 -6.26 3.99
CA ALA A 105 -23.47 -5.15 4.05
C ALA A 105 -22.72 -3.82 3.84
N PRO A 106 -23.39 -2.76 3.34
CA PRO A 106 -22.69 -1.54 2.98
C PRO A 106 -21.89 -0.89 4.13
N LYS A 107 -22.35 -1.08 5.38
CA LYS A 107 -21.74 -0.51 6.59
C LYS A 107 -20.79 -1.47 7.31
N ASP A 108 -20.60 -2.67 6.79
CA ASP A 108 -19.69 -3.66 7.37
C ASP A 108 -18.31 -3.54 6.70
N PRO A 109 -17.22 -3.82 7.43
CA PRO A 109 -15.89 -3.74 6.86
C PRO A 109 -15.70 -4.79 5.77
N PHE A 110 -14.91 -4.46 4.74
CA PHE A 110 -14.50 -5.46 3.76
C PHE A 110 -13.73 -6.61 4.43
N ILE A 111 -12.85 -6.30 5.37
CA ILE A 111 -11.98 -7.28 6.02
C ILE A 111 -12.16 -7.20 7.54
N GLU A 112 -12.86 -8.18 8.10
CA GLU A 112 -13.06 -8.34 9.55
C GLU A 112 -11.81 -8.93 10.23
N LEU A 113 -10.77 -8.12 10.36
CA LEU A 113 -9.54 -8.46 11.10
C LEU A 113 -9.17 -7.31 12.04
N THR A 114 -8.43 -7.60 13.10
CA THR A 114 -7.74 -6.54 13.86
C THR A 114 -6.50 -6.05 13.09
N GLN A 115 -5.91 -4.93 13.50
CA GLN A 115 -4.61 -4.48 12.95
C GLN A 115 -3.53 -5.57 13.08
N SER A 116 -3.46 -6.27 14.22
CA SER A 116 -2.55 -7.41 14.40
C SER A 116 -2.90 -8.59 13.50
N GLY A 117 -4.19 -8.85 13.28
CA GLY A 117 -4.66 -9.87 12.33
C GLY A 117 -4.25 -9.58 10.89
N VAL A 118 -4.31 -8.32 10.46
CA VAL A 118 -3.81 -7.88 9.14
C VAL A 118 -2.31 -8.11 9.03
N ARG A 119 -1.52 -7.66 10.02
CA ARG A 119 -0.06 -7.87 10.04
C ARG A 119 0.30 -9.36 9.96
N ALA A 120 -0.36 -10.20 10.76
CA ALA A 120 -0.13 -11.64 10.77
C ALA A 120 -0.54 -12.31 9.46
N ALA A 121 -1.61 -11.85 8.80
CA ALA A 121 -2.02 -12.37 7.51
C ALA A 121 -1.00 -12.05 6.41
N ILE A 122 -0.50 -10.81 6.38
CA ILE A 122 0.56 -10.39 5.44
C ILE A 122 1.84 -11.19 5.69
N GLY A 123 2.27 -11.36 6.94
CA GLY A 123 3.42 -12.21 7.28
C GLY A 123 3.27 -13.64 6.73
N ARG A 124 2.11 -14.28 6.94
CA ARG A 124 1.85 -15.61 6.37
C ARG A 124 1.83 -15.66 4.84
N ILE A 125 1.46 -14.57 4.16
CA ILE A 125 1.55 -14.48 2.69
C ILE A 125 3.02 -14.41 2.29
N ALA A 126 3.80 -13.60 3.01
CA ALA A 126 5.22 -13.40 2.79
C ALA A 126 6.01 -14.71 2.98
N ASP A 127 5.79 -15.44 4.07
CA ASP A 127 6.41 -16.76 4.33
C ASP A 127 6.13 -17.74 3.17
N ARG A 128 4.87 -17.84 2.75
CA ARG A 128 4.50 -18.68 1.59
C ARG A 128 5.16 -18.22 0.29
N THR A 129 5.36 -16.92 0.14
CA THR A 129 6.01 -16.37 -1.05
C THR A 129 7.48 -16.76 -1.06
N ALA A 130 8.17 -16.69 0.09
CA ALA A 130 9.54 -17.19 0.25
C ALA A 130 9.61 -18.68 -0.12
N GLU A 131 8.74 -19.52 0.44
CA GLU A 131 8.68 -20.95 0.15
C GLU A 131 8.45 -21.24 -1.36
N SER A 132 7.53 -20.50 -2.00
CA SER A 132 7.15 -20.75 -3.39
C SER A 132 8.16 -20.24 -4.42
N THR A 133 8.90 -19.17 -4.10
CA THR A 133 9.87 -18.53 -5.00
C THR A 133 11.30 -18.98 -4.73
N GLY A 134 11.58 -19.53 -3.55
CA GLY A 134 12.93 -19.80 -3.07
C GLY A 134 13.72 -18.54 -2.70
N VAL A 135 13.05 -17.41 -2.48
CA VAL A 135 13.67 -16.13 -2.14
C VAL A 135 13.40 -15.80 -0.66
N ASP A 136 14.37 -16.10 0.20
CA ASP A 136 14.28 -15.91 1.66
C ASP A 136 13.97 -14.45 2.06
N GLY A 137 14.31 -13.48 1.21
CA GLY A 137 14.03 -12.06 1.44
C GLY A 137 12.55 -11.74 1.70
N PHE A 138 11.63 -12.55 1.18
CA PHE A 138 10.19 -12.38 1.44
C PHE A 138 9.83 -12.58 2.91
N GLU A 139 10.54 -13.40 3.69
CA GLU A 139 10.26 -13.62 5.12
C GLU A 139 10.35 -12.34 5.97
N HIS A 140 10.95 -11.28 5.42
CA HIS A 140 11.09 -9.99 6.09
C HIS A 140 10.02 -8.97 5.69
N VAL A 141 9.13 -9.31 4.76
CA VAL A 141 8.10 -8.39 4.27
C VAL A 141 7.03 -8.17 5.32
N SER A 142 6.73 -6.90 5.57
CA SER A 142 5.69 -6.44 6.47
C SER A 142 4.63 -5.61 5.74
N ALA A 143 3.51 -5.34 6.44
CA ALA A 143 2.48 -4.44 5.94
C ALA A 143 2.99 -3.02 5.65
N HIS A 144 4.04 -2.57 6.35
CA HIS A 144 4.61 -1.25 6.11
C HIS A 144 5.36 -1.21 4.78
N ASP A 145 5.99 -2.31 4.36
CA ASP A 145 6.74 -2.39 3.11
C ASP A 145 5.83 -2.31 1.89
N LEU A 146 4.58 -2.78 2.00
CA LEU A 146 3.55 -2.59 0.96
C LEU A 146 3.26 -1.09 0.75
N ARG A 147 3.05 -0.35 1.84
CA ARG A 147 2.86 1.11 1.78
C ARG A 147 4.11 1.83 1.29
N ARG A 148 5.30 1.31 1.62
CA ARG A 148 6.57 1.82 1.08
C ARG A 148 6.63 1.66 -0.43
N ARG A 149 6.28 0.48 -0.97
CA ARG A 149 6.19 0.25 -2.41
C ARG A 149 5.20 1.21 -3.07
N PHE A 150 4.02 1.42 -2.47
CA PHE A 150 3.05 2.38 -2.99
C PHE A 150 3.67 3.77 -3.16
N ALA A 151 4.35 4.28 -2.13
CA ALA A 151 4.99 5.59 -2.20
C ALA A 151 6.12 5.62 -3.25
N GLN A 152 6.97 4.60 -3.27
CA GLN A 152 8.11 4.53 -4.18
C GLN A 152 7.68 4.46 -5.64
N ARG A 153 6.67 3.64 -5.96
CA ARG A 153 6.09 3.56 -7.31
C ARG A 153 5.66 4.94 -7.79
N LEU A 154 4.88 5.65 -6.97
CA LEU A 154 4.34 6.95 -7.41
C LEU A 154 5.42 8.04 -7.48
N LEU A 155 6.33 8.11 -6.52
CA LEU A 155 7.29 9.21 -6.41
C LEU A 155 8.52 9.02 -7.30
N VAL A 156 9.02 7.79 -7.38
CA VAL A 156 10.30 7.46 -8.01
C VAL A 156 10.08 6.86 -9.39
N ASP A 157 9.21 5.85 -9.49
CA ASP A 157 9.04 5.14 -10.77
C ASP A 157 8.16 5.95 -11.75
N GLU A 158 7.11 6.60 -11.25
CA GLU A 158 6.15 7.38 -12.05
C GLU A 158 6.40 8.90 -12.03
N ASN A 159 7.45 9.37 -11.34
CA ASN A 159 7.79 10.79 -11.18
C ASN A 159 6.60 11.70 -10.83
N MET A 160 5.65 11.20 -10.02
CA MET A 160 4.44 11.92 -9.68
C MET A 160 4.74 13.08 -8.75
N ASN A 161 4.04 14.21 -8.96
CA ASN A 161 4.17 15.38 -8.09
C ASN A 161 3.96 14.99 -6.62
N PRO A 162 4.96 15.21 -5.73
CA PRO A 162 4.88 14.78 -4.34
C PRO A 162 3.65 15.33 -3.60
N ARG A 163 3.15 16.54 -3.94
CA ARG A 163 1.93 17.09 -3.32
C ARG A 163 0.69 16.26 -3.64
N VAL A 164 0.64 15.66 -4.84
CA VAL A 164 -0.46 14.74 -5.22
C VAL A 164 -0.37 13.46 -4.39
N VAL A 165 0.82 12.89 -4.28
CA VAL A 165 1.06 11.67 -3.47
C VAL A 165 0.78 11.90 -1.99
N MET A 166 1.20 13.05 -1.44
CA MET A 166 0.93 13.48 -0.07
C MET A 166 -0.58 13.58 0.20
N ALA A 167 -1.32 14.23 -0.70
CA ALA A 167 -2.77 14.41 -0.56
C ALA A 167 -3.53 13.07 -0.51
N VAL A 168 -3.20 12.14 -1.40
CA VAL A 168 -3.88 10.83 -1.42
C VAL A 168 -3.36 9.89 -0.33
N GLY A 169 -2.07 9.99 0.02
CA GLY A 169 -1.39 9.13 0.96
C GLY A 169 -1.54 9.52 2.44
N GLY A 170 -1.97 10.75 2.72
CA GLY A 170 -2.09 11.27 4.08
C GLY A 170 -0.74 11.50 4.74
N TRP A 171 0.18 12.13 4.01
CA TRP A 171 1.44 12.66 4.54
C TRP A 171 1.30 14.18 4.72
N ASP A 172 1.61 14.67 5.92
CA ASP A 172 1.40 16.07 6.31
C ASP A 172 2.60 16.99 5.97
N SER A 173 3.77 16.42 5.63
CA SER A 173 4.98 17.19 5.31
C SER A 173 5.87 16.45 4.31
N PHE A 174 6.80 17.19 3.69
CA PHE A 174 7.85 16.60 2.85
C PHE A 174 8.81 15.73 3.68
N ASP A 175 9.14 16.12 4.91
CA ASP A 175 9.94 15.29 5.83
C ASP A 175 9.31 13.92 6.09
N ALA A 176 7.97 13.82 6.03
CA ALA A 176 7.27 12.55 6.20
C ALA A 176 7.30 11.66 4.93
N ILE A 177 7.58 12.24 3.76
CA ILE A 177 7.66 11.53 2.48
C ILE A 177 9.12 11.26 2.04
N GLU A 178 10.07 12.07 2.51
CA GLU A 178 11.51 11.95 2.26
C GLU A 178 12.04 10.53 2.49
N PRO A 179 11.65 9.77 3.55
CA PRO A 179 12.14 8.40 3.74
C PRO A 179 11.75 7.41 2.64
N TYR A 180 10.87 7.78 1.71
CA TYR A 180 10.47 6.99 0.55
C TYR A 180 11.19 7.38 -0.74
N LEU A 181 11.93 8.51 -0.73
CA LEU A 181 12.74 8.98 -1.84
C LEU A 181 14.15 8.40 -1.68
N ASN A 182 14.62 7.66 -2.69
CA ASN A 182 16.04 7.35 -2.75
C ASN A 182 16.78 8.59 -3.22
N GLU A 183 18.03 8.75 -2.77
CA GLU A 183 18.95 9.67 -3.44
C GLU A 183 19.12 9.21 -4.90
N PRO A 184 18.93 10.10 -5.89
CA PRO A 184 19.07 9.73 -7.28
C PRO A 184 20.52 9.36 -7.59
N THR A 185 20.73 8.34 -8.42
CA THR A 185 22.06 8.03 -8.93
C THR A 185 22.47 9.10 -9.96
N PRO A 186 23.79 9.28 -10.24
CA PRO A 186 24.24 10.19 -11.28
C PRO A 186 23.55 9.96 -12.64
N ASP A 187 23.35 8.70 -13.04
CA ASP A 187 22.66 8.36 -14.29
C ASP A 187 21.20 8.86 -14.30
N VAL A 188 20.47 8.71 -13.18
CA VAL A 188 19.10 9.21 -13.03
C VAL A 188 19.06 10.74 -13.10
N VAL A 189 20.07 11.41 -12.55
CA VAL A 189 20.19 12.88 -12.66
C VAL A 189 20.38 13.26 -14.12
N ASP A 190 21.32 12.65 -14.83
CA ASP A 190 21.59 12.96 -16.24
C ASP A 190 20.38 12.70 -17.14
N ASP A 191 19.66 11.59 -16.93
CA ASP A 191 18.44 11.27 -17.65
C ASP A 191 17.33 12.30 -17.38
N ALA A 192 17.15 12.72 -16.13
CA ALA A 192 16.15 13.72 -15.77
C ALA A 192 16.41 15.09 -16.41
N PHE A 193 17.67 15.55 -16.45
CA PHE A 193 18.03 16.80 -17.14
C PHE A 193 17.83 16.68 -18.66
N ARG A 194 18.18 15.52 -19.25
CA ARG A 194 17.96 15.24 -20.67
C ARG A 194 16.48 15.25 -21.05
N GLU A 195 15.62 14.62 -20.24
CA GLU A 195 14.17 14.61 -20.47
C GLU A 195 13.54 16.01 -20.34
N ALA A 196 14.04 16.82 -19.40
CA ALA A 196 13.60 18.21 -19.23
C ALA A 196 14.08 19.13 -20.37
N GLY A 197 15.03 18.68 -21.20
CA GLY A 197 15.57 19.44 -22.32
C GLY A 197 16.36 20.68 -21.89
N ILE A 198 17.01 20.62 -20.72
CA ILE A 198 17.83 21.71 -20.14
C ILE A 198 19.30 21.33 -20.03
#